data_AF-A0A099UBX8-F1
#
_entry.id   AF-A0A099UBX8-F1
#
_cell.length_a   1.000
_cell.length_b   1.000
_cell.length_c   1.000
_cell.angle_alpha   90.00
_cell.angle_beta   90.00
_cell.angle_gamma   90.00
#
_symmetry.space_group_name_H-M   'P 1'
#
loop_
_entity.id
_entity.type
_entity.pdbx_description
1 polymer ?
#
loop_
_entity_poly.entity_id
_entity_poly.type
_entity_poly.pdbx_seq_one_letter_code
_entity_poly.pdbx_strand_id
1 'polypeptide(L)'
;MTGIIHITPFAKELIDELIAEREEQYYEIFEREDFKIDDAKEVIAKSYLTYEQEMLIIICANKYNIAAQNALLKIIEEPPPLVQFIIIAKNKNALIPTIRSRMSITIHKHKAEMPPFELDVSRLSLESIYNFCKQNDSAQHSKEDIKLRIQSLLFALYEAQIKLTQKELTLFDRAIALNQNDATEKQNYIFLPLLLRIYHKQKGRQ
;
A
#
# COMPACT_ATOMS: atom_id res chain seq x y z
N MET A 1 -3.19 -14.90 25.44
CA MET A 1 -3.37 -13.52 24.92
C MET A 1 -2.98 -13.60 23.44
N THR A 2 -3.89 -13.23 22.55
CA THR A 2 -3.85 -13.52 21.11
C THR A 2 -2.84 -12.62 20.40
N GLY A 3 -1.96 -13.19 19.56
CA GLY A 3 -1.06 -12.39 18.71
C GLY A 3 -1.82 -11.42 17.79
N ILE A 4 -1.11 -10.45 17.22
CA ILE A 4 -1.71 -9.34 16.47
C ILE A 4 -1.32 -9.41 14.98
N ILE A 5 -2.30 -9.22 14.11
CA ILE A 5 -2.10 -9.01 12.67
C ILE A 5 -2.32 -7.54 12.37
N HIS A 6 -1.31 -6.88 11.80
CA HIS A 6 -1.43 -5.54 11.26
C HIS A 6 -1.56 -5.57 9.74
N ILE A 7 -2.60 -4.91 9.23
CA ILE A 7 -2.80 -4.74 7.79
C ILE A 7 -2.40 -3.32 7.41
N THR A 8 -1.25 -3.17 6.73
CA THR A 8 -0.74 -1.89 6.24
C THR A 8 0.12 -2.08 4.98
N PRO A 9 0.05 -1.16 3.99
CA PRO A 9 1.04 -1.10 2.92
C PRO A 9 2.40 -0.54 3.37
N PHE A 10 2.48 0.13 4.52
CA PHE A 10 3.68 0.77 5.06
C PHE A 10 4.25 -0.04 6.23
N ALA A 11 4.74 -1.25 5.92
CA ALA A 11 5.24 -2.15 6.96
C ALA A 11 6.45 -1.60 7.72
N LYS A 12 7.35 -0.89 7.04
CA LYS A 12 8.58 -0.34 7.64
C LYS A 12 8.29 0.70 8.72
N GLU A 13 7.47 1.69 8.38
CA GLU A 13 7.03 2.73 9.34
C GLU A 13 6.42 2.11 10.60
N LEU A 14 5.55 1.11 10.42
CA LEU A 14 4.96 0.40 11.55
C LEU A 14 5.97 -0.39 12.37
N ILE A 15 6.95 -1.05 11.73
CA ILE A 15 8.00 -1.77 12.45
C ILE A 15 8.81 -0.79 13.30
N ASP A 16 9.20 0.35 12.72
CA ASP A 16 9.95 1.40 13.42
C ASP A 16 9.16 1.93 14.63
N GLU A 17 7.86 2.16 14.49
CA GLU A 17 6.97 2.54 15.60
C GLU A 17 6.90 1.47 16.69
N LEU A 18 6.80 0.19 16.32
CA LEU A 18 6.69 -0.93 17.27
C LEU A 18 7.97 -1.15 18.10
N ILE A 19 9.12 -0.79 17.55
CA ILE A 19 10.43 -0.98 18.20
C ILE A 19 11.00 0.31 18.81
N ALA A 20 10.42 1.48 18.55
CA ALA A 20 10.95 2.78 18.97
C ALA A 20 11.25 2.90 20.48
N GLU A 21 10.45 2.24 21.32
CA GLU A 21 10.60 2.26 22.78
C GLU A 21 11.15 0.93 23.34
N ARG A 22 11.65 0.03 22.48
CA ARG A 22 12.15 -1.30 22.86
C ARG A 22 13.64 -1.43 22.60
N GLU A 23 14.34 -2.10 23.50
CA GLU A 23 15.74 -2.48 23.28
C GLU A 23 15.83 -3.64 22.27
N GLU A 24 16.92 -3.69 21.50
CA GLU A 24 17.14 -4.68 20.42
C GLU A 24 17.04 -6.14 20.88
N GLN A 25 17.30 -6.43 22.15
CA GLN A 25 17.23 -7.77 22.71
C GLN A 25 15.79 -8.28 22.96
N TYR A 26 14.79 -7.41 22.88
CA TYR A 26 13.38 -7.73 23.17
C TYR A 26 12.51 -7.84 21.92
N TYR A 27 13.11 -7.84 20.73
CA TYR A 27 12.38 -8.12 19.49
C TYR A 27 13.23 -8.88 18.46
N GLU A 28 12.56 -9.63 17.59
CA GLU A 28 13.17 -10.22 16.39
C GLU A 28 12.30 -9.88 15.18
N ILE A 29 12.93 -9.44 14.09
CA ILE A 29 12.25 -9.06 12.85
C ILE A 29 12.58 -10.06 11.74
N PHE A 30 11.54 -10.67 11.19
CA PHE A 30 11.59 -11.55 10.02
C PHE A 30 10.97 -10.82 8.83
N GLU A 31 11.76 -9.96 8.17
CA GLU A 31 11.36 -9.32 6.91
C GLU A 31 11.78 -10.20 5.72
N ARG A 32 10.82 -10.59 4.88
CA ARG A 32 11.02 -11.47 3.71
C ARG A 32 10.19 -11.00 2.52
N GLU A 33 10.66 -11.21 1.30
CA GLU A 33 9.84 -10.96 0.11
C GLU A 33 8.74 -12.03 -0.04
N ASP A 34 9.15 -13.31 -0.04
CA ASP A 34 8.26 -14.47 -0.01
C ASP A 34 8.53 -15.30 1.25
N PHE A 35 7.60 -15.33 2.21
CA PHE A 35 7.71 -16.10 3.45
C PHE A 35 7.41 -17.59 3.21
N LYS A 36 8.44 -18.42 3.34
CA LYS A 36 8.44 -19.85 3.01
C LYS A 36 8.54 -20.72 4.26
N ILE A 37 8.46 -22.04 4.04
CA ILE A 37 8.44 -23.02 5.12
C ILE A 37 9.69 -22.96 5.99
N ASP A 38 10.86 -22.66 5.42
CA ASP A 38 12.11 -22.59 6.18
C ASP A 38 12.17 -21.32 7.04
N ASP A 39 11.61 -20.20 6.57
CA ASP A 39 11.45 -18.99 7.40
C ASP A 39 10.51 -19.26 8.59
N ALA A 40 9.44 -20.02 8.38
CA ALA A 40 8.55 -20.43 9.47
C ALA A 40 9.28 -21.30 10.51
N LYS A 41 10.17 -22.20 10.08
CA LYS A 41 10.99 -23.00 11.02
C LYS A 41 11.94 -22.12 11.83
N GLU A 42 12.52 -21.10 11.20
CA GLU A 42 13.40 -20.13 11.87
C GLU A 42 12.64 -19.36 12.96
N VAL A 43 11.46 -18.84 12.62
CA VAL A 43 10.54 -18.19 13.57
C VAL A 43 10.19 -19.12 14.74
N ILE A 44 9.82 -20.37 14.44
CA ILE A 44 9.47 -21.36 15.46
C ILE A 44 10.66 -21.62 16.38
N ALA A 45 11.86 -21.84 15.83
CA ALA A 45 13.06 -22.08 16.60
C ALA A 45 13.37 -20.89 17.54
N LYS A 46 13.25 -19.66 17.04
CA LYS A 46 13.43 -18.45 17.84
C LYS A 46 12.39 -18.32 18.95
N SER A 47 11.13 -18.67 18.68
CA SER A 47 10.06 -18.59 19.68
C SER A 47 10.23 -19.52 20.88
N TYR A 48 10.95 -20.63 20.74
CA TYR A 48 11.18 -21.57 21.84
C TYR A 48 12.39 -21.24 22.70
N LEU A 49 13.13 -20.17 22.40
CA LEU A 49 14.20 -19.71 23.28
C LEU A 49 13.62 -19.23 24.62
N THR A 50 14.43 -19.32 25.67
CA THR A 50 14.06 -18.80 26.98
C THR A 50 14.38 -17.32 27.03
N TYR A 51 13.39 -16.52 27.40
CA TYR A 51 13.51 -15.08 27.56
C TYR A 51 13.25 -14.70 29.02
N GLU A 52 13.98 -13.71 29.53
CA GLU A 52 13.75 -13.17 30.88
C GLU A 52 12.62 -12.14 30.91
N GLN A 53 12.30 -11.56 29.74
CA GLN A 53 11.23 -10.57 29.54
C GLN A 53 10.46 -10.88 28.25
N GLU A 54 9.42 -10.10 27.98
CA GLU A 54 8.60 -10.26 26.79
C GLU A 54 9.40 -10.02 25.50
N MET A 55 9.43 -11.04 24.65
CA MET A 55 10.04 -11.05 23.33
C MET A 55 8.99 -10.85 22.24
N LEU A 56 9.20 -9.84 21.40
CA LEU A 56 8.33 -9.52 20.29
C LEU A 56 8.85 -10.13 18.98
N ILE A 57 8.15 -11.12 18.43
CA ILE A 57 8.48 -11.72 17.13
C ILE A 57 7.62 -11.07 16.05
N ILE A 58 8.26 -10.30 15.18
CA ILE A 58 7.61 -9.56 14.10
C ILE A 58 7.89 -10.27 12.77
N ILE A 59 6.83 -10.67 12.08
CA ILE A 59 6.90 -11.33 10.77
C ILE A 59 6.31 -10.39 9.73
N CYS A 60 7.09 -10.01 8.74
CA CYS A 60 6.65 -9.13 7.65
C CYS A 60 7.05 -9.73 6.31
N ALA A 61 6.07 -9.90 5.42
CA ALA A 61 6.33 -10.32 4.05
C ALA A 61 5.33 -9.80 3.02
N ASN A 62 5.79 -9.72 1.77
CA ASN A 62 4.93 -9.38 0.63
C ASN A 62 4.03 -10.54 0.24
N LYS A 63 4.53 -11.78 0.32
CA LYS A 63 3.75 -13.01 0.09
C LYS A 63 3.98 -14.01 1.20
N TYR A 64 2.92 -14.72 1.58
CA TYR A 64 2.96 -15.75 2.61
C TYR A 64 2.57 -17.10 2.02
N ASN A 65 3.51 -18.05 1.98
CA ASN A 65 3.21 -19.39 1.51
C ASN A 65 2.26 -20.13 2.49
N ILE A 66 1.27 -20.85 1.96
CA ILE A 66 0.28 -21.58 2.76
C ILE A 66 0.94 -22.60 3.70
N ALA A 67 1.96 -23.33 3.24
CA ALA A 67 2.65 -24.32 4.06
C ALA A 67 3.39 -23.65 5.22
N ALA A 68 4.01 -22.49 4.98
CA ALA A 68 4.68 -21.70 6.01
C ALA A 68 3.68 -21.22 7.08
N GLN A 69 2.54 -20.67 6.64
CA GLN A 69 1.49 -20.23 7.54
C GLN A 69 0.92 -21.37 8.39
N ASN A 70 0.70 -22.55 7.80
CA ASN A 70 0.24 -23.72 8.53
C ASN A 70 1.23 -24.18 9.59
N ALA A 71 2.54 -24.07 9.35
CA ALA A 71 3.57 -24.42 10.33
C ALA A 71 3.52 -23.51 11.57
N LEU A 72 3.13 -22.24 11.43
CA LEU A 72 3.02 -21.30 12.53
C LEU A 72 1.78 -21.52 13.41
N LEU A 73 0.77 -22.28 12.95
CA LEU A 73 -0.51 -22.40 13.66
C LEU A 73 -0.36 -22.85 15.12
N LYS A 74 0.54 -23.80 15.37
CA LYS A 74 0.76 -24.34 16.73
C LYS A 74 1.25 -23.26 17.69
N ILE A 75 2.26 -22.50 17.30
CA ILE A 75 2.86 -21.45 18.15
C ILE A 75 1.98 -20.19 18.24
N ILE A 76 1.05 -19.98 17.30
CA ILE A 76 0.10 -18.87 17.37
C ILE A 76 -1.06 -19.21 18.32
N GLU A 77 -1.50 -20.48 18.34
CA GLU A 77 -2.58 -20.95 19.22
C GLU A 77 -2.12 -21.07 20.68
N GLU A 78 -0.94 -21.62 20.88
CA GLU A 78 -0.30 -21.77 22.19
C GLU A 78 1.11 -21.15 22.14
N PRO A 79 1.22 -19.81 22.25
CA PRO A 79 2.53 -19.15 22.21
C PRO A 79 3.40 -19.56 23.39
N PRO A 80 4.72 -19.74 23.16
CA PRO A 80 5.67 -19.93 24.25
C PRO A 80 5.59 -18.79 25.29
N PRO A 81 5.95 -19.05 26.56
CA PRO A 81 5.94 -18.04 27.59
C PRO A 81 6.75 -16.81 27.19
N LEU A 82 6.23 -15.62 27.48
CA LEU A 82 6.88 -14.34 27.19
C LEU A 82 7.12 -14.09 25.69
N VAL A 83 6.49 -14.82 24.77
CA VAL A 83 6.59 -14.54 23.33
C VAL A 83 5.28 -13.96 22.80
N GLN A 84 5.38 -12.80 22.16
CA GLN A 84 4.28 -12.17 21.44
C GLN A 84 4.55 -12.16 19.93
N PHE A 85 3.58 -12.64 19.16
CA PHE A 85 3.66 -12.64 17.70
C PHE A 85 2.93 -11.45 17.08
N ILE A 86 3.63 -10.79 16.16
CA ILE A 86 3.08 -9.79 15.25
C ILE A 86 3.26 -10.27 13.81
N ILE A 87 2.18 -10.24 13.02
CA ILE A 87 2.25 -10.46 11.57
C ILE A 87 1.83 -9.18 10.84
N ILE A 88 2.66 -8.68 9.94
CA ILE A 88 2.38 -7.50 9.13
C ILE A 88 2.14 -7.94 7.68
N ALA A 89 0.97 -7.62 7.13
CA ALA A 89 0.62 -7.97 5.76
C ALA A 89 -0.03 -6.79 5.01
N LYS A 90 0.25 -6.68 3.71
CA LYS A 90 -0.33 -5.62 2.87
C LYS A 90 -1.86 -5.71 2.73
N ASN A 91 -2.42 -6.91 2.86
CA ASN A 91 -3.86 -7.14 2.78
C ASN A 91 -4.26 -8.41 3.56
N LYS A 92 -5.55 -8.50 3.94
CA LYS A 92 -6.10 -9.65 4.69
C LYS A 92 -6.06 -10.97 3.94
N ASN A 93 -6.01 -10.95 2.61
CA ASN A 93 -6.09 -12.15 1.78
C ASN A 93 -4.72 -12.83 1.64
N ALA A 94 -3.64 -12.16 2.01
CA ALA A 94 -2.32 -12.75 2.12
C ALA A 94 -2.26 -13.84 3.20
N LEU A 95 -3.13 -13.77 4.20
CA LEU A 95 -3.18 -14.70 5.32
C LEU A 95 -4.37 -15.67 5.21
N ILE A 96 -4.11 -16.94 5.53
CA ILE A 96 -5.12 -18.00 5.53
C ILE A 96 -6.17 -17.75 6.63
N PRO A 97 -7.43 -18.20 6.43
CA PRO A 97 -8.49 -18.01 7.41
C PRO A 97 -8.17 -18.51 8.82
N THR A 98 -7.42 -19.61 8.94
CA THR A 98 -7.08 -20.25 10.22
C THR A 98 -6.11 -19.44 11.08
N ILE A 99 -5.24 -18.64 10.46
CA ILE A 99 -4.37 -17.66 11.14
C ILE A 99 -5.21 -16.47 11.59
N ARG A 100 -6.03 -15.93 10.67
CA ARG A 100 -6.90 -14.77 10.93
C ARG A 100 -7.93 -15.01 12.03
N SER A 101 -8.36 -16.25 12.24
CA SER A 101 -9.31 -16.58 13.30
C SER A 101 -8.68 -16.70 14.69
N ARG A 102 -7.34 -16.86 14.78
CA ARG A 102 -6.59 -17.05 16.03
C ARG A 102 -5.92 -15.78 16.54
N MET A 103 -5.86 -14.74 15.71
CA MET A 103 -5.15 -13.50 15.99
C MET A 103 -6.08 -12.29 15.86
N SER A 104 -5.81 -11.25 16.65
CA SER A 104 -6.53 -9.98 16.56
C SER A 104 -6.07 -9.20 15.33
N ILE A 105 -7.00 -8.67 14.54
CA ILE A 105 -6.66 -7.94 13.30
C ILE A 105 -6.86 -6.44 13.51
N THR A 106 -5.77 -5.68 13.33
CA THR A 106 -5.76 -4.23 13.30
C THR A 106 -5.52 -3.75 11.86
N ILE A 107 -6.43 -2.94 11.33
CA ILE A 107 -6.31 -2.38 9.99
C ILE A 107 -5.85 -0.94 10.12
N HIS A 108 -4.65 -0.66 9.60
CA HIS A 108 -4.14 0.69 9.54
C HIS A 108 -4.72 1.39 8.32
N LYS A 109 -5.69 2.27 8.57
CA LYS A 109 -6.22 3.16 7.54
C LYS A 109 -5.22 4.28 7.35
N HIS A 110 -4.21 4.06 6.52
CA HIS A 110 -3.46 5.19 6.01
C HIS A 110 -4.40 5.97 5.10
N LYS A 111 -4.78 7.18 5.53
CA LYS A 111 -4.94 8.26 4.56
C LYS A 111 -3.55 8.39 3.97
N ALA A 112 -3.28 7.74 2.84
CA ALA A 112 -2.15 8.19 2.05
C ALA A 112 -2.36 9.70 1.89
N GLU A 113 -1.43 10.51 2.38
CA GLU A 113 -1.37 11.90 1.95
C GLU A 113 -1.16 11.83 0.45
N MET A 114 -2.26 11.87 -0.27
CA MET A 114 -2.21 11.83 -1.71
C MET A 114 -1.55 13.15 -2.10
N PRO A 115 -0.40 13.11 -2.79
CA PRO A 115 0.26 14.35 -3.15
C PRO A 115 -0.74 15.20 -3.95
N PRO A 116 -0.78 16.52 -3.72
CA PRO A 116 -1.67 17.38 -4.48
C PRO A 116 -1.34 17.23 -5.96
N PHE A 117 -2.38 17.16 -6.80
CA PHE A 117 -2.16 17.20 -8.24
C PHE A 117 -1.55 18.55 -8.63
N GLU A 118 -0.62 18.54 -9.59
CA GLU A 118 0.19 19.71 -9.98
C GLU A 118 -0.65 20.88 -10.51
N LEU A 119 -1.86 20.62 -11.01
CA LEU A 119 -2.79 21.64 -11.50
C LEU A 119 -3.96 21.84 -10.54
N ASP A 120 -4.34 23.11 -10.36
CA ASP A 120 -5.62 23.46 -9.75
C ASP A 120 -6.75 23.09 -10.71
N VAL A 121 -7.42 21.97 -10.41
CA VAL A 121 -8.54 21.48 -11.21
C VAL A 121 -9.73 22.43 -11.19
N SER A 122 -9.87 23.33 -10.22
CA SER A 122 -10.99 24.28 -10.14
C SER A 122 -10.83 25.47 -11.08
N ARG A 123 -9.59 25.82 -11.45
CA ARG A 123 -9.23 26.98 -12.28
C ARG A 123 -8.45 26.57 -13.52
N LEU A 124 -8.88 25.47 -14.13
CA LEU A 124 -8.16 24.84 -15.22
C LEU A 124 -8.27 25.69 -16.51
N SER A 125 -7.15 25.99 -17.16
CA SER A 125 -7.08 26.80 -18.38
C SER A 125 -6.27 26.08 -19.46
N LEU A 126 -6.48 26.43 -20.74
CA LEU A 126 -5.69 25.84 -21.82
C LEU A 126 -4.20 26.14 -21.68
N GLU A 127 -3.85 27.31 -21.15
CA GLU A 127 -2.47 27.69 -20.86
C GLU A 127 -1.86 26.80 -19.77
N SER A 128 -2.59 26.53 -18.68
CA SER A 128 -2.09 25.66 -17.62
C SER A 128 -1.94 24.20 -18.07
N ILE A 129 -2.88 23.69 -18.89
CA ILE A 129 -2.77 22.36 -19.51
C ILE A 129 -1.54 22.28 -20.42
N TYR A 130 -1.34 23.29 -21.27
CA TYR A 130 -0.20 23.33 -22.19
C TYR A 130 1.14 23.32 -21.43
N ASN A 131 1.26 24.16 -20.40
CA ASN A 131 2.47 24.24 -19.57
C ASN A 131 2.76 22.91 -18.86
N PHE A 132 1.73 22.26 -18.32
CA PHE A 132 1.83 20.93 -17.72
C PHE A 132 2.32 19.88 -18.73
N CYS A 133 1.74 19.84 -19.94
CA CYS A 133 2.18 18.91 -20.97
C CYS A 133 3.64 19.14 -21.38
N LYS A 134 4.06 20.40 -21.51
CA LYS A 134 5.45 20.76 -21.85
C LYS A 134 6.44 20.32 -20.77
N GLN A 135 6.08 20.48 -19.50
CA GLN A 135 6.89 20.01 -18.37
C GLN A 135 7.00 18.47 -18.35
N ASN A 136 5.88 17.78 -18.61
CA ASN A 136 5.83 16.31 -18.65
C ASN A 136 6.62 15.69 -19.79
N ASP A 137 6.74 16.36 -20.94
CA ASP A 137 7.56 15.87 -22.06
C ASP A 137 9.05 15.78 -21.70
N SER A 138 9.50 16.57 -20.71
CA SER A 138 10.90 16.60 -20.27
C SER A 138 11.18 15.72 -19.05
N ALA A 139 10.14 15.19 -18.39
CA ALA A 139 10.25 14.48 -17.12
C ALA A 139 10.10 12.96 -17.31
N GLN A 140 11.06 12.19 -16.80
CA GLN A 140 11.02 10.74 -16.82
C GLN A 140 10.40 10.23 -15.53
N HIS A 141 9.15 9.79 -15.60
CA HIS A 141 8.40 9.25 -14.46
C HIS A 141 8.31 7.73 -14.53
N SER A 142 8.37 7.06 -13.38
CA SER A 142 8.13 5.62 -13.31
C SER A 142 6.65 5.31 -13.53
N LYS A 143 6.34 4.02 -13.80
CA LYS A 143 4.94 3.56 -13.88
C LYS A 143 4.17 3.80 -12.58
N GLU A 144 4.85 3.68 -11.45
CA GLU A 144 4.26 3.93 -10.13
C GLU A 144 3.94 5.41 -9.93
N ASP A 145 4.84 6.31 -10.36
CA ASP A 145 4.64 7.76 -10.31
C ASP A 145 3.44 8.19 -11.16
N ILE A 146 3.35 7.69 -12.39
CA ILE A 146 2.23 8.02 -13.29
C ILE A 146 0.90 7.57 -12.68
N LYS A 147 0.87 6.35 -12.11
CA LYS A 147 -0.32 5.83 -11.41
C LYS A 147 -0.69 6.72 -10.22
N LEU A 148 0.29 7.14 -9.43
CA LEU A 148 0.07 8.02 -8.29
C LEU A 148 -0.46 9.40 -8.73
N ARG A 149 0.06 9.95 -9.84
CA ARG A 149 -0.42 11.22 -10.42
C ARG A 149 -1.85 11.12 -10.95
N ILE A 150 -2.23 10.00 -11.60
CA ILE A 150 -3.62 9.75 -12.02
C ILE A 150 -4.55 9.70 -10.79
N GLN A 151 -4.14 9.03 -9.72
CA GLN A 151 -4.90 8.99 -8.46
C GLN A 151 -5.03 10.39 -7.85
N SER A 152 -3.94 11.15 -7.84
CA SER A 152 -3.90 12.53 -7.33
C SER A 152 -4.86 13.44 -8.09
N LEU A 153 -4.92 13.33 -9.42
CA LEU A 153 -5.92 14.03 -10.24
C LEU A 153 -7.34 13.64 -9.85
N LEU A 154 -7.62 12.35 -9.69
CA LEU A 154 -8.97 11.87 -9.31
C LEU A 154 -9.39 12.41 -7.93
N PHE A 155 -8.47 12.46 -6.98
CA PHE A 155 -8.71 13.01 -5.65
C PHE A 155 -8.89 14.53 -5.67
N ALA A 156 -8.10 15.26 -6.45
CA ALA A 156 -8.29 16.69 -6.64
C ALA A 156 -9.69 17.02 -7.19
N LEU A 157 -10.21 16.21 -8.13
CA LEU A 157 -11.57 16.37 -8.66
C LEU A 157 -12.64 16.09 -7.60
N TYR A 158 -12.41 15.11 -6.73
CA TYR A 158 -13.29 14.80 -5.62
C TYR A 158 -13.36 15.95 -4.60
N GLU A 159 -12.21 16.48 -4.19
CA GLU A 159 -12.11 17.63 -3.28
C GLU A 159 -12.77 18.88 -3.88
N ALA A 160 -12.57 19.13 -5.18
CA ALA A 160 -13.23 20.21 -5.91
C ALA A 160 -14.74 19.97 -6.19
N GLN A 161 -15.33 18.88 -5.68
CA GLN A 161 -16.73 18.51 -5.89
C GLN A 161 -17.15 18.37 -7.37
N ILE A 162 -16.20 18.01 -8.24
CA ILE A 162 -16.44 17.81 -9.67
C ILE A 162 -16.94 16.39 -9.90
N LYS A 163 -18.26 16.21 -9.92
CA LYS A 163 -18.90 14.90 -10.16
C LYS A 163 -18.54 14.32 -11.53
N LEU A 164 -17.88 13.15 -11.53
CA LEU A 164 -17.59 12.37 -12.73
C LEU A 164 -18.73 11.41 -13.06
N THR A 165 -19.01 11.24 -14.35
CA THR A 165 -19.95 10.23 -14.86
C THR A 165 -19.26 8.87 -14.98
N GLN A 166 -20.03 7.79 -15.11
CA GLN A 166 -19.46 6.45 -15.32
C GLN A 166 -18.52 6.40 -16.53
N LYS A 167 -18.89 7.07 -17.64
CA LYS A 167 -18.04 7.17 -18.84
C LYS A 167 -16.72 7.90 -18.57
N GLU A 168 -16.73 8.89 -17.68
CA GLU A 168 -15.50 9.62 -17.31
C GLU A 168 -14.64 8.80 -16.37
N LEU A 169 -15.23 8.08 -15.41
CA LEU A 169 -14.50 7.13 -14.57
C LEU A 169 -13.82 6.04 -15.41
N THR A 170 -14.49 5.52 -16.45
CA THR A 170 -13.85 4.54 -17.35
C THR A 170 -12.65 5.10 -18.12
N LEU A 171 -12.52 6.43 -18.27
CA LEU A 171 -11.31 7.03 -18.85
C LEU A 171 -10.13 6.94 -17.88
N PHE A 172 -10.36 7.05 -16.57
CA PHE A 172 -9.33 6.86 -15.55
C PHE A 172 -8.88 5.39 -15.49
N ASP A 173 -9.82 4.44 -15.59
CA ASP A 173 -9.47 3.01 -15.67
C ASP A 173 -8.60 2.71 -16.89
N ARG A 174 -8.94 3.29 -18.04
CA ARG A 174 -8.16 3.15 -19.28
C ARG A 174 -6.78 3.81 -19.16
N ALA A 175 -6.69 4.98 -18.53
CA ALA A 175 -5.42 5.66 -18.26
C ALA A 175 -4.47 4.80 -17.41
N ILE A 176 -4.99 4.15 -16.38
CA ILE A 176 -4.22 3.21 -15.53
C ILE A 176 -3.78 1.98 -16.34
N ALA A 177 -4.65 1.43 -17.19
CA ALA A 177 -4.34 0.29 -18.03
C ALA A 177 -3.27 0.60 -19.09
N LEU A 178 -3.33 1.78 -19.73
CA LEU A 178 -2.34 2.23 -20.71
C LEU A 178 -0.94 2.35 -20.09
N ASN A 179 -0.85 2.93 -18.89
CA ASN A 179 0.41 3.04 -18.14
C ASN A 179 1.04 1.67 -17.81
N GLN A 180 0.24 0.61 -17.68
CA GLN A 180 0.73 -0.74 -17.40
C GLN A 180 1.30 -1.42 -18.66
N ASN A 181 0.63 -1.26 -19.80
CA ASN A 181 0.85 -2.06 -21.00
C ASN A 181 1.77 -1.44 -22.04
N ASP A 182 1.87 -0.10 -22.12
CA ASP A 182 2.71 0.57 -23.11
C ASP A 182 3.93 1.24 -22.48
N ALA A 183 5.12 0.72 -22.79
CA ALA A 183 6.40 1.23 -22.28
C ALA A 183 6.91 2.48 -23.02
N THR A 184 6.17 2.99 -24.00
CA THR A 184 6.68 3.94 -25.01
C THR A 184 5.79 5.16 -25.26
N GLU A 185 4.56 5.22 -24.73
CA GLU A 185 3.70 6.37 -24.93
C GLU A 185 4.03 7.51 -23.96
N LYS A 186 4.23 8.71 -24.52
CA LYS A 186 4.45 9.94 -23.75
C LYS A 186 3.31 10.12 -22.75
N GLN A 187 3.62 10.48 -21.50
CA GLN A 187 2.63 10.71 -20.42
C GLN A 187 1.48 11.64 -20.83
N ASN A 188 1.74 12.53 -21.78
CA ASN A 188 0.74 13.41 -22.36
C ASN A 188 -0.42 12.68 -23.04
N TYR A 189 -0.23 11.48 -23.60
CA TYR A 189 -1.34 10.66 -24.13
C TYR A 189 -2.31 10.20 -23.03
N ILE A 190 -1.86 10.13 -21.78
CA ILE A 190 -2.66 9.76 -20.62
C ILE A 190 -3.37 11.00 -20.06
N PHE A 191 -2.62 12.06 -19.76
CA PHE A 191 -3.17 13.21 -19.04
C PHE A 191 -3.91 14.21 -19.94
N LEU A 192 -3.47 14.44 -21.18
CA LEU A 192 -4.09 15.45 -22.05
C LEU A 192 -5.58 15.17 -22.31
N PRO A 193 -6.02 13.94 -22.65
CA PRO A 193 -7.43 13.65 -22.84
C PRO A 193 -8.26 13.85 -21.55
N LEU A 194 -7.70 13.47 -20.39
CA LEU A 194 -8.34 13.65 -19.09
C LEU A 194 -8.53 15.14 -18.77
N LEU A 195 -7.46 15.93 -18.87
CA LEU A 195 -7.47 17.37 -18.57
C LEU A 195 -8.38 18.15 -19.51
N LEU A 196 -8.35 17.88 -20.82
CA LEU A 196 -9.26 18.52 -21.77
C LEU A 196 -10.72 18.16 -21.49
N ARG A 197 -11.00 16.90 -21.12
CA ARG A 197 -12.35 16.48 -20.77
C ARG A 197 -12.88 17.23 -19.54
N ILE A 198 -12.04 17.38 -18.51
CA ILE A 198 -12.36 18.15 -17.30
C ILE A 198 -12.60 19.61 -17.64
N TYR A 199 -11.69 20.23 -18.41
CA TYR A 199 -11.81 21.62 -18.87
C TYR A 199 -13.12 21.89 -19.61
N HIS A 200 -13.48 21.03 -20.58
CA HIS A 200 -14.74 21.16 -21.31
C HIS A 200 -15.97 21.05 -20.40
N LYS A 201 -15.93 20.16 -19.40
CA LYS A 201 -17.02 19.98 -18.44
C LYS A 201 -17.21 21.22 -17.55
N GLN A 202 -16.13 21.91 -17.21
CA GLN A 202 -16.19 23.15 -16.43
C GLN A 202 -16.73 24.32 -17.26
N LYS A 203 -16.32 24.44 -18.52
CA LYS A 203 -16.85 25.47 -19.43
C LYS A 203 -18.29 25.23 -19.85
N GLY A 204 -18.72 23.99 -20.02
CA GLY A 204 -20.12 23.66 -20.36
C GLY A 204 -21.11 23.79 -19.18
N ARG A 205 -20.64 24.19 -18.00
CA ARG A 205 -21.45 24.52 -16.81
C ARG A 205 -21.69 26.03 -16.63
N GLN A 206 -21.06 26.88 -17.44
CA GLN A 206 -21.36 28.32 -17.54
C GLN A 206 -22.41 28.55 -18.62
#